data_AF-A0A7M7PGL9-F1
#
_entry.id   AF-A0A7M7PGL9-F1
#
_cell.length_a   1.000
_cell.length_b   1.000
_cell.length_c   1.000
_cell.angle_alpha   90.00
_cell.angle_beta   90.00
_cell.angle_gamma   90.00
#
_symmetry.space_group_name_H-M   'P 1'
#
loop_
_entity.id
_entity.type
_entity.pdbx_description
1 polymer ?
#
loop_
_entity_poly.entity_id
_entity_poly.type
_entity_poly.pdbx_seq_one_letter_code
_entity_poly.pdbx_strand_id
1 'polypeptide(L)'
;MRGICGCWGSCSNPVHGFSSTLPVKLLDRIDQVDLPRDGASYDRNDATDVTIFILDTGVLFTHDEFTNGRVSFYNDTVTPNSPIMVDVNGHGTRCASVAAGANIGVAQGATVESIRVAGSDGLAAADDVLAGLDDVQRWWNNNPGSKCVVSYSLISTSFSTTLNYAFGNLSANTDCVIVVAAGNQGADISMANACNYSPSGSPDVNIRDF
;
A
#
# COMPACT_ATOMS: atom_id res chain seq x y z
N MET A 1 -2.26 7.54 -21.70
CA MET A 1 -1.29 6.46 -21.48
C MET A 1 -0.06 7.10 -20.87
N ARG A 2 -0.02 7.28 -19.54
CA ARG A 2 1.12 7.90 -18.85
C ARG A 2 1.96 6.78 -18.24
N GLY A 3 3.27 6.88 -18.47
CA GLY A 3 4.24 5.80 -18.33
C GLY A 3 4.36 5.25 -16.92
N ILE A 4 4.52 3.94 -16.87
CA ILE A 4 5.05 3.19 -15.76
C ILE A 4 6.46 3.73 -15.49
N CYS A 5 6.70 4.28 -14.30
CA CYS A 5 8.05 4.59 -13.84
C CYS A 5 8.74 3.28 -13.42
N GLY A 6 9.51 2.70 -14.35
CA GLY A 6 10.38 1.55 -14.06
C GLY A 6 11.56 1.90 -13.15
N CYS A 7 12.25 0.87 -12.66
CA CYS A 7 13.38 0.91 -11.72
C CYS A 7 14.33 2.11 -11.90
N TRP A 8 14.30 3.06 -10.95
CA TRP A 8 15.35 4.06 -10.80
C TRP A 8 16.28 3.69 -9.63
N GLY A 9 17.58 3.85 -9.85
CA GLY A 9 18.61 3.63 -8.85
C GLY A 9 18.73 4.78 -7.85
N SER A 10 19.10 4.41 -6.63
CA SER A 10 19.70 5.21 -5.54
C SER A 10 19.29 6.69 -5.44
N CYS A 11 18.16 6.96 -4.81
CA CYS A 11 17.87 8.27 -4.25
C CYS A 11 18.56 8.42 -2.88
N SER A 12 19.71 9.08 -2.84
CA SER A 12 20.30 9.54 -1.58
C SER A 12 19.66 10.87 -1.20
N ASN A 13 18.84 10.88 -0.14
CA ASN A 13 18.34 12.12 0.47
C ASN A 13 18.80 12.24 1.93
N PRO A 14 19.27 13.42 2.38
CA PRO A 14 19.70 13.64 3.75
C PRO A 14 18.51 13.62 4.72
N VAL A 15 18.75 13.05 5.90
CA VAL A 15 17.78 12.92 6.98
C VAL A 15 17.53 14.30 7.61
N HIS A 16 16.36 14.89 7.36
CA HIS A 16 15.91 16.09 8.07
C HIS A 16 14.99 15.68 9.24
N GLY A 17 15.37 16.07 10.46
CA GLY A 17 14.67 15.72 11.70
C GLY A 17 13.23 16.23 11.76
N PHE A 18 12.34 15.41 12.32
CA PHE A 18 10.94 15.74 12.52
C PHE A 18 10.75 16.62 13.75
N SER A 19 10.15 17.81 13.57
CA SER A 19 9.75 18.74 14.64
C SER A 19 8.24 18.71 14.89
N SER A 20 7.89 18.61 16.17
CA SER A 20 6.67 18.07 16.78
C SER A 20 5.48 19.03 16.91
N THR A 21 4.84 19.45 15.81
CA THR A 21 3.53 20.13 15.89
C THR A 21 2.62 19.80 14.71
N LEU A 22 1.56 19.03 15.00
CA LEU A 22 0.28 18.81 14.30
C LEU A 22 0.25 18.02 12.95
N PRO A 23 -0.81 17.23 12.71
CA PRO A 23 -0.92 16.19 11.66
C PRO A 23 -0.89 16.69 10.20
N VAL A 24 -0.88 18.01 9.96
CA VAL A 24 -0.83 18.62 8.63
C VAL A 24 0.52 18.46 7.92
N LYS A 25 1.62 18.21 8.64
CA LYS A 25 2.98 18.22 8.04
C LYS A 25 3.30 17.06 7.10
N LEU A 26 2.59 15.94 7.16
CA LEU A 26 2.91 14.78 6.31
C LEU A 26 2.35 14.96 4.90
N LEU A 27 1.16 15.55 4.76
CA LEU A 27 0.48 15.74 3.47
C LEU A 27 0.93 17.01 2.75
N ASP A 28 1.37 18.03 3.50
CA ASP A 28 1.94 19.30 3.02
C ASP A 28 3.05 19.13 1.97
N ARG A 29 3.76 17.99 1.91
CA ARG A 29 4.73 17.79 0.84
C ARG A 29 4.07 17.43 -0.51
N ILE A 30 2.97 16.70 -0.53
CA ILE A 30 2.48 16.01 -1.74
C ILE A 30 1.54 16.85 -2.60
N ASP A 31 1.14 18.04 -2.16
CA ASP A 31 0.29 18.98 -2.88
C ASP A 31 1.02 20.20 -3.46
N GLN A 32 2.33 20.33 -3.21
CA GLN A 32 3.19 21.39 -3.75
C GLN A 32 4.37 20.84 -4.59
N VAL A 33 4.90 21.64 -5.51
CA VAL A 33 6.06 21.26 -6.33
C VAL A 33 7.37 21.62 -5.62
N ASP A 34 7.53 22.90 -5.31
CA ASP A 34 8.78 23.49 -4.83
C ASP A 34 8.92 23.40 -3.31
N LEU A 35 10.16 23.49 -2.82
CA LEU A 35 10.45 23.69 -1.39
C LEU A 35 10.60 25.20 -1.09
N PRO A 36 10.40 25.64 0.16
CA PRO A 36 10.05 24.85 1.36
C PRO A 36 8.55 24.51 1.43
N ARG A 37 8.20 23.60 2.37
CA ARG A 37 6.80 23.31 2.75
C ARG A 37 6.07 24.58 3.15
N ASP A 38 4.85 24.76 2.66
CA ASP A 38 4.06 25.98 2.90
C ASP A 38 3.13 25.88 4.12
N GLY A 39 2.90 24.66 4.63
CA GLY A 39 2.08 24.41 5.80
C GLY A 39 0.58 24.57 5.54
N ALA A 40 0.16 24.62 4.28
CA ALA A 40 -1.23 24.66 3.88
C ALA A 40 -1.93 23.33 4.22
N SER A 41 -3.25 23.41 4.39
CA SER A 41 -4.07 22.20 4.51
C SER A 41 -4.14 21.51 3.15
N TYR A 42 -3.92 20.20 3.15
CA TYR A 42 -4.09 19.37 1.97
C TYR A 42 -5.56 19.36 1.53
N ASP A 43 -5.84 20.01 0.40
CA ASP A 43 -7.17 20.15 -0.18
C ASP A 43 -7.20 19.54 -1.60
N ARG A 44 -7.59 18.26 -1.64
CA ARG A 44 -7.70 17.44 -2.86
C ARG A 44 -8.94 16.54 -2.77
N ASN A 45 -9.32 15.97 -3.91
CA ASN A 45 -10.41 14.99 -4.00
C ASN A 45 -10.17 13.84 -2.99
N ASP A 46 -11.20 13.54 -2.19
CA ASP A 46 -11.19 12.56 -1.11
C ASP A 46 -11.43 11.11 -1.58
N ALA A 47 -11.73 10.93 -2.87
CA ALA A 47 -11.86 9.65 -3.56
C ALA A 47 -12.99 8.75 -3.02
N THR A 48 -14.17 9.33 -2.76
CA THR A 48 -15.36 8.60 -2.25
C THR A 48 -15.84 7.43 -3.12
N ASP A 49 -15.43 7.36 -4.39
CA ASP A 49 -15.80 6.30 -5.33
C ASP A 49 -14.67 5.30 -5.61
N VAL A 50 -13.62 5.30 -4.79
CA VAL A 50 -12.46 4.41 -4.91
C VAL A 50 -12.42 3.41 -3.76
N THR A 51 -12.12 2.15 -4.09
CA THR A 51 -11.78 1.11 -3.12
C THR A 51 -10.26 0.90 -3.09
N ILE A 52 -9.67 0.98 -1.91
CA ILE A 52 -8.25 0.74 -1.66
C ILE A 52 -8.11 -0.60 -0.93
N PHE A 53 -7.52 -1.59 -1.59
CA PHE A 53 -7.13 -2.84 -0.97
C PHE A 53 -5.80 -2.67 -0.24
N ILE A 54 -5.79 -2.96 1.05
CA ILE A 54 -4.58 -3.01 1.87
C ILE A 54 -4.21 -4.48 2.06
N LEU A 55 -3.24 -4.95 1.27
CA LEU A 55 -2.67 -6.29 1.37
C LEU A 55 -1.47 -6.24 2.31
N ASP A 56 -1.71 -6.51 3.58
CA ASP A 56 -0.71 -6.31 4.64
C ASP A 56 -0.99 -7.25 5.84
N THR A 57 -0.61 -6.84 7.05
CA THR A 57 -0.81 -7.54 8.33
C THR A 57 -2.25 -7.48 8.88
N GLY A 58 -3.18 -6.90 8.11
CA GLY A 58 -4.56 -6.60 8.50
C GLY A 58 -4.77 -5.11 8.77
N VAL A 59 -5.99 -4.70 9.13
CA VAL A 59 -6.31 -3.33 9.56
C VAL A 59 -7.17 -3.35 10.82
N LEU A 60 -6.78 -2.57 11.83
CA LEU A 60 -7.58 -2.36 13.04
C LEU A 60 -8.70 -1.34 12.77
N PHE A 61 -9.87 -1.82 12.35
CA PHE A 61 -11.05 -0.99 12.02
C PHE A 61 -11.59 -0.16 13.19
N THR A 62 -11.28 -0.52 14.45
CA THR A 62 -11.66 0.27 15.64
C THR A 62 -10.72 1.44 15.94
N HIS A 63 -9.69 1.66 15.11
CA HIS A 63 -8.79 2.79 15.27
C HIS A 63 -9.50 4.12 14.97
N ASP A 64 -9.12 5.20 15.68
CA ASP A 64 -9.79 6.52 15.57
C ASP A 64 -9.80 7.09 14.14
N GLU A 65 -8.78 6.76 13.34
CA GLU A 65 -8.69 7.12 11.91
C GLU A 65 -9.80 6.52 11.04
N PHE A 66 -10.52 5.49 11.51
CA PHE A 66 -11.48 4.70 10.74
C PHE A 66 -12.89 4.69 11.31
N THR A 67 -13.18 5.61 12.21
CA THR A 67 -14.47 5.74 12.92
C THR A 67 -15.67 6.06 12.01
N ASN A 68 -15.44 6.36 10.73
CA ASN A 68 -16.47 6.65 9.73
C ASN A 68 -17.03 5.40 9.02
N GLY A 69 -16.60 4.19 9.39
CA GLY A 69 -17.14 2.94 8.85
C GLY A 69 -16.73 2.64 7.40
N ARG A 70 -15.71 3.32 6.87
CA ARG A 70 -15.17 3.08 5.52
C ARG A 70 -14.21 1.91 5.42
N VAL A 71 -13.82 1.31 6.54
CA VAL A 71 -12.88 0.20 6.57
C VAL A 71 -13.62 -1.11 6.84
N SER A 72 -13.49 -2.04 5.91
CA SER A 72 -14.06 -3.38 5.98
C SER A 72 -12.96 -4.42 5.95
N PHE A 73 -13.24 -5.58 6.55
CA PHE A 73 -12.41 -6.75 6.38
C PHE A 73 -12.91 -7.55 5.17
N TYR A 74 -12.00 -7.88 4.26
CA TYR A 74 -12.30 -8.69 3.10
C TYR A 74 -11.93 -10.16 3.33
N ASN A 75 -10.68 -10.44 3.67
CA ASN A 75 -10.20 -11.81 3.91
C ASN A 75 -8.91 -11.87 4.76
N ASP A 76 -8.63 -13.04 5.32
CA ASP A 76 -7.36 -13.39 6.00
C ASP A 76 -6.84 -14.70 5.40
N THR A 77 -5.77 -14.60 4.63
CA THR A 77 -5.15 -15.75 3.96
C THR A 77 -4.14 -16.45 4.86
N VAL A 78 -3.60 -15.75 5.85
CA VAL A 78 -2.63 -16.27 6.83
C VAL A 78 -3.27 -17.23 7.82
N THR A 79 -4.46 -16.87 8.31
CA THR A 79 -5.27 -17.71 9.19
C THR A 79 -6.70 -17.83 8.68
N PRO A 80 -6.95 -18.65 7.65
CA PRO A 80 -8.29 -18.80 7.07
C PRO A 80 -9.32 -19.24 8.11
N ASN A 81 -10.50 -18.61 8.08
CA ASN A 81 -11.60 -18.81 9.03
C ASN A 81 -11.31 -18.37 10.48
N SER A 82 -10.22 -17.63 10.70
CA SER A 82 -9.95 -17.02 12.00
C SER A 82 -11.06 -16.03 12.36
N PRO A 83 -11.61 -16.08 13.60
CA PRO A 83 -12.50 -15.03 14.09
C PRO A 83 -11.73 -13.74 14.44
N ILE A 84 -10.39 -13.80 14.48
CA ILE A 84 -9.51 -12.69 14.81
C ILE A 84 -9.16 -11.97 13.51
N MET A 85 -10.00 -10.99 13.16
CA MET A 85 -9.93 -10.20 11.94
C MET A 85 -9.25 -8.84 12.20
N VAL A 86 -8.23 -8.82 13.08
CA VAL A 86 -7.57 -7.58 13.53
C VAL A 86 -6.09 -7.58 13.16
N ASP A 87 -5.57 -6.38 12.89
CA ASP A 87 -4.14 -6.17 12.76
C ASP A 87 -3.45 -6.35 14.12
N VAL A 88 -2.64 -7.39 14.23
CA VAL A 88 -1.87 -7.73 15.43
C VAL A 88 -0.42 -7.25 15.37
N ASN A 89 0.01 -6.73 14.21
CA ASN A 89 1.36 -6.20 14.02
C ASN A 89 1.38 -4.66 14.08
N GLY A 90 0.39 -4.03 13.44
CA GLY A 90 0.23 -2.58 13.35
C GLY A 90 0.68 -1.98 12.02
N HIS A 91 1.44 -2.72 11.20
CA HIS A 91 1.95 -2.22 9.92
C HIS A 91 0.82 -1.90 8.94
N GLY A 92 -0.15 -2.79 8.79
CA GLY A 92 -1.27 -2.61 7.86
C GLY A 92 -2.21 -1.48 8.28
N THR A 93 -2.46 -1.33 9.58
CA THR A 93 -3.21 -0.19 10.15
C THR A 93 -2.51 1.14 9.86
N ARG A 94 -1.17 1.19 9.97
CA ARG A 94 -0.38 2.38 9.65
C ARG A 94 -0.47 2.72 8.15
N CYS A 95 -0.29 1.73 7.28
CA CYS A 95 -0.42 1.88 5.83
C CYS A 95 -1.82 2.38 5.45
N ALA A 96 -2.87 1.75 5.98
CA ALA A 96 -4.26 2.15 5.76
C ALA A 96 -4.56 3.57 6.26
N SER A 97 -3.95 3.97 7.39
CA SER A 97 -4.18 5.30 7.99
C SER A 97 -3.62 6.40 7.10
N VAL A 98 -2.41 6.22 6.53
CA VAL A 98 -1.84 7.18 5.58
C VAL A 98 -2.58 7.17 4.23
N ALA A 99 -3.10 6.01 3.81
CA ALA A 99 -3.87 5.94 2.58
C ALA A 99 -5.21 6.68 2.71
N ALA A 100 -5.99 6.40 3.76
CA ALA A 100 -7.40 6.82 3.83
C ALA A 100 -7.91 7.13 5.24
N GLY A 101 -7.03 7.32 6.23
CA GLY A 101 -7.41 7.75 7.58
C GLY A 101 -8.08 9.11 7.61
N ALA A 102 -8.99 9.32 8.54
CA ALA A 102 -9.78 10.56 8.65
C ALA A 102 -8.94 11.81 8.92
N ASN A 103 -7.80 11.70 9.63
CA ASN A 103 -6.98 12.86 9.99
C ASN A 103 -5.69 12.96 9.19
N ILE A 104 -5.08 11.82 8.85
CA ILE A 104 -3.75 11.78 8.19
C ILE A 104 -3.76 11.13 6.80
N GLY A 105 -4.94 10.71 6.33
CA GLY A 105 -5.10 10.03 5.05
C GLY A 105 -5.03 10.97 3.85
N VAL A 106 -4.43 10.49 2.76
CA VAL A 106 -4.43 11.19 1.46
C VAL A 106 -5.82 11.17 0.82
N ALA A 107 -6.53 10.04 0.91
CA ALA A 107 -7.84 9.80 0.29
C ALA A 107 -8.91 9.57 1.38
N GLN A 108 -9.27 10.63 2.09
CA GLN A 108 -10.09 10.58 3.30
C GLN A 108 -11.53 10.09 3.10
N GLY A 109 -12.00 9.93 1.86
CA GLY A 109 -13.32 9.43 1.49
C GLY A 109 -13.31 8.00 0.93
N ALA A 110 -12.15 7.45 0.61
CA ALA A 110 -12.04 6.13 -0.03
C ALA A 110 -12.49 4.99 0.88
N THR A 111 -13.06 3.94 0.30
CA THR A 111 -13.33 2.68 1.01
C THR A 111 -12.03 1.91 1.15
N VAL A 112 -11.78 1.31 2.31
CA VAL A 112 -10.63 0.43 2.53
C VAL A 112 -11.11 -1.00 2.75
N GLU A 113 -10.56 -1.92 1.96
CA GLU A 113 -10.78 -3.35 2.11
C GLU A 113 -9.48 -4.00 2.60
N SER A 114 -9.51 -4.56 3.81
CA SER A 114 -8.34 -5.23 4.39
C SER A 114 -8.26 -6.68 3.92
N ILE A 115 -7.13 -7.04 3.30
CA ILE A 115 -6.77 -8.42 3.00
C ILE A 115 -5.49 -8.73 3.78
N ARG A 116 -5.63 -9.55 4.82
CA ARG A 116 -4.47 -9.94 5.63
C ARG A 116 -3.69 -11.04 4.93
N VAL A 117 -2.48 -10.71 4.50
CA VAL A 117 -1.52 -11.62 3.84
C VAL A 117 -0.22 -11.78 4.63
N ALA A 118 -0.06 -11.03 5.72
CA ALA A 118 1.11 -11.10 6.61
C ALA A 118 0.75 -11.42 8.07
N GLY A 119 1.61 -12.19 8.72
CA GLY A 119 1.47 -12.64 10.10
C GLY A 119 1.78 -11.55 11.13
N SER A 120 1.69 -11.91 12.41
CA SER A 120 2.02 -11.00 13.52
C SER A 120 3.49 -10.59 13.56
N ASP A 121 4.37 -11.39 12.97
CA ASP A 121 5.79 -11.12 12.79
C ASP A 121 6.08 -10.16 11.62
N GLY A 122 5.05 -9.78 10.85
CA GLY A 122 5.17 -8.94 9.67
C GLY A 122 5.70 -9.68 8.43
N LEU A 123 5.80 -11.01 8.49
CA LEU A 123 6.22 -11.83 7.35
C LEU A 123 5.00 -12.34 6.57
N ALA A 124 5.16 -12.45 5.25
CA ALA A 124 4.15 -12.98 4.35
C ALA A 124 4.70 -14.18 3.59
N ALA A 125 3.96 -15.29 3.58
CA ALA A 125 4.27 -16.39 2.67
C ALA A 125 3.80 -16.02 1.25
N ALA A 126 4.51 -16.50 0.24
CA ALA A 126 4.14 -16.21 -1.15
C ALA A 126 2.72 -16.69 -1.47
N ASP A 127 2.33 -17.87 -0.98
CA ASP A 127 1.00 -18.44 -1.22
C ASP A 127 -0.13 -17.57 -0.62
N ASP A 128 0.10 -16.98 0.56
CA ASP A 128 -0.85 -16.07 1.21
C ASP A 128 -1.05 -14.78 0.41
N VAL A 129 0.04 -14.26 -0.17
CA VAL A 129 0.01 -13.09 -1.06
C VAL A 129 -0.73 -13.41 -2.35
N LEU A 130 -0.44 -14.56 -2.97
CA LEU A 130 -1.12 -15.01 -4.19
C LEU A 130 -2.64 -15.14 -3.97
N ALA A 131 -3.06 -15.76 -2.86
CA ALA A 131 -4.46 -15.87 -2.50
C ALA A 131 -5.12 -14.49 -2.29
N GLY A 132 -4.39 -13.53 -1.72
CA GLY A 132 -4.87 -12.15 -1.57
C GLY A 132 -4.98 -11.39 -2.90
N LEU A 133 -4.13 -11.68 -3.89
CA LEU A 133 -4.28 -11.11 -5.23
C LEU A 133 -5.50 -11.71 -5.97
N ASP A 134 -5.73 -13.02 -5.79
CA ASP A 134 -6.91 -13.69 -6.33
C ASP A 134 -8.21 -13.13 -5.72
N ASP A 135 -8.19 -12.74 -4.44
CA ASP A 135 -9.28 -12.01 -3.78
C ASP A 135 -9.61 -10.69 -4.49
N VAL A 136 -8.59 -9.87 -4.78
CA VAL A 136 -8.79 -8.61 -5.51
C VAL A 136 -9.36 -8.85 -6.90
N GLN A 137 -8.83 -9.83 -7.65
CA GLN A 137 -9.34 -10.18 -8.97
C GLN A 137 -10.82 -10.64 -8.90
N ARG A 138 -11.17 -11.45 -7.90
CA ARG A 138 -12.55 -11.90 -7.68
C ARG A 138 -13.47 -10.74 -7.34
N TRP A 139 -13.04 -9.82 -6.48
CA TRP A 139 -13.80 -8.60 -6.21
C TRP A 139 -14.00 -7.79 -7.49
N TRP A 140 -12.95 -7.57 -8.27
CA TRP A 140 -13.00 -6.79 -9.52
C TRP A 140 -14.06 -7.34 -10.49
N ASN A 141 -14.03 -8.65 -10.72
CA ASN A 141 -14.96 -9.32 -11.63
C ASN A 141 -16.43 -9.19 -11.20
N ASN A 142 -16.68 -9.03 -9.89
CA ASN A 142 -18.03 -8.91 -9.33
C ASN A 142 -18.48 -7.44 -9.18
N ASN A 143 -17.61 -6.46 -9.42
CA ASN A 143 -17.89 -5.05 -9.19
C ASN A 143 -17.59 -4.21 -10.45
N PRO A 144 -18.23 -4.49 -11.60
CA PRO A 144 -17.93 -3.84 -12.87
C PRO A 144 -18.14 -2.32 -12.80
N GLY A 145 -17.17 -1.56 -13.31
CA GLY A 145 -17.19 -0.09 -13.31
C GLY A 145 -16.67 0.57 -12.03
N SER A 146 -16.26 -0.22 -11.03
CA SER A 146 -15.63 0.30 -9.81
C SER A 146 -14.20 0.79 -10.05
N LYS A 147 -13.70 1.65 -9.17
CA LYS A 147 -12.30 2.10 -9.17
C LYS A 147 -11.55 1.45 -8.03
N CYS A 148 -10.34 0.99 -8.32
CA CYS A 148 -9.57 0.14 -7.42
C CYS A 148 -8.12 0.60 -7.34
N VAL A 149 -7.56 0.57 -6.14
CA VAL A 149 -6.12 0.69 -5.87
C VAL A 149 -5.71 -0.48 -4.99
N VAL A 150 -4.58 -1.10 -5.29
CA VAL A 150 -3.96 -2.13 -4.44
C VAL A 150 -2.72 -1.53 -3.83
N SER A 151 -2.65 -1.48 -2.50
CA SER A 151 -1.46 -1.09 -1.75
C SER A 151 -0.84 -2.34 -1.12
N TYR A 152 0.43 -2.58 -1.45
CA TYR A 152 1.22 -3.68 -0.93
C TYR A 152 2.56 -3.17 -0.43
N SER A 153 2.68 -3.01 0.89
CA SER A 153 3.87 -2.40 1.53
C SER A 153 4.80 -3.45 2.14
N LEU A 154 4.93 -4.57 1.45
CA LEU A 154 5.82 -5.68 1.80
C LEU A 154 6.76 -5.96 0.63
N ILE A 155 7.87 -6.64 0.91
CA ILE A 155 8.84 -7.02 -0.12
C ILE A 155 9.43 -8.39 0.18
N SER A 156 9.69 -9.18 -0.86
CA SER A 156 10.42 -10.43 -0.74
C SER A 156 11.89 -10.18 -0.40
N THR A 157 12.55 -11.19 0.17
CA THR A 157 13.99 -11.15 0.46
C THR A 157 14.87 -11.24 -0.79
N SER A 158 14.31 -11.70 -1.90
CA SER A 158 14.98 -11.84 -3.20
C SER A 158 13.96 -11.83 -4.34
N PHE A 159 14.42 -11.62 -5.57
CA PHE A 159 13.60 -11.69 -6.77
C PHE A 159 12.81 -13.00 -6.85
N SER A 160 11.52 -12.90 -7.20
CA SER A 160 10.62 -14.02 -7.39
C SER A 160 9.82 -13.82 -8.67
N THR A 161 10.09 -14.68 -9.67
CA THR A 161 9.34 -14.68 -10.93
C THR A 161 7.85 -14.91 -10.69
N THR A 162 7.50 -15.79 -9.75
CA THR A 162 6.11 -16.10 -9.41
C THR A 162 5.37 -14.90 -8.87
N LEU A 163 5.96 -14.16 -7.92
CA LEU A 163 5.33 -12.96 -7.38
C LEU A 163 5.19 -11.88 -8.45
N ASN A 164 6.26 -11.60 -9.22
CA ASN A 164 6.19 -10.60 -10.28
C ASN A 164 5.13 -10.94 -11.32
N TYR A 165 5.04 -12.22 -11.72
CA TYR A 165 4.02 -12.69 -12.65
C TYR A 165 2.60 -12.53 -12.08
N ALA A 166 2.38 -12.86 -10.81
CA ALA A 166 1.06 -12.73 -10.20
C ALA A 166 0.59 -11.27 -10.11
N PHE A 167 1.47 -10.36 -9.69
CA PHE A 167 1.16 -8.92 -9.69
C PHE A 167 0.95 -8.38 -11.11
N GLY A 168 1.77 -8.79 -12.09
CA GLY A 168 1.58 -8.41 -13.49
C GLY A 168 0.29 -8.97 -14.08
N ASN A 169 -0.09 -10.19 -13.73
CA ASN A 169 -1.35 -10.79 -14.13
C ASN A 169 -2.54 -10.03 -13.55
N LEU A 170 -2.50 -9.61 -12.28
CA LEU A 170 -3.55 -8.76 -11.70
C LEU A 170 -3.63 -7.42 -12.43
N SER A 171 -2.49 -6.79 -12.75
CA SER A 171 -2.46 -5.53 -13.50
C SER A 171 -2.99 -5.68 -14.93
N ALA A 172 -2.83 -6.83 -15.57
CA ALA A 172 -3.27 -7.06 -16.94
C ALA A 172 -4.77 -7.39 -17.05
N ASN A 173 -5.36 -7.92 -15.96
CA ASN A 173 -6.74 -8.40 -15.94
C ASN A 173 -7.70 -7.52 -15.11
N THR A 174 -7.20 -6.42 -14.55
CA THR A 174 -7.99 -5.43 -13.81
C THR A 174 -7.55 -4.02 -14.19
N ASP A 175 -8.41 -3.03 -13.98
CA ASP A 175 -7.98 -1.62 -14.02
C ASP A 175 -7.57 -1.10 -12.63
N CYS A 176 -7.23 -2.01 -11.70
CA CYS A 176 -6.71 -1.63 -10.39
C CYS A 176 -5.31 -0.99 -10.53
N VAL A 177 -5.10 0.15 -9.89
CA VAL A 177 -3.75 0.74 -9.77
C VAL A 177 -2.99 0.00 -8.69
N ILE A 178 -1.93 -0.72 -9.04
CA ILE A 178 -1.11 -1.46 -8.08
C ILE A 178 0.07 -0.61 -7.64
N VAL A 179 0.21 -0.39 -6.33
CA VAL A 179 1.25 0.41 -5.69
C VAL A 179 2.02 -0.44 -4.70
N VAL A 180 3.34 -0.55 -4.88
CA VAL A 180 4.21 -1.41 -4.08
C VAL A 180 5.38 -0.64 -3.49
N ALA A 181 5.89 -1.09 -2.33
CA ALA A 181 7.11 -0.54 -1.75
C ALA A 181 8.36 -0.96 -2.53
N ALA A 182 9.35 -0.08 -2.65
CA ALA A 182 10.63 -0.37 -3.29
C ALA A 182 11.55 -1.29 -2.47
N GLY A 183 11.43 -1.25 -1.14
CA GLY A 183 12.26 -1.98 -0.18
C GLY A 183 13.21 -1.09 0.61
N ASN A 184 13.65 -1.60 1.77
CA ASN A 184 14.47 -0.87 2.75
C ASN A 184 15.91 -1.40 2.85
N GLN A 185 16.39 -2.11 1.83
CA GLN A 185 17.71 -2.75 1.82
C GLN A 185 18.87 -1.78 1.54
N GLY A 186 18.59 -0.47 1.46
CA GLY A 186 19.56 0.57 1.14
C GLY A 186 20.68 0.81 2.16
N ALA A 187 20.65 0.15 3.32
CA ALA A 187 21.76 0.17 4.27
C ALA A 187 23.05 -0.47 3.69
N ASP A 188 22.87 -1.45 2.80
CA ASP A 188 23.94 -1.96 1.94
C ASP A 188 23.65 -1.52 0.51
N ILE A 189 24.50 -0.66 -0.05
CA ILE A 189 24.31 -0.12 -1.41
C ILE A 189 24.31 -1.22 -2.48
N SER A 190 24.96 -2.36 -2.22
CA SER A 190 24.93 -3.53 -3.12
C SER A 190 23.56 -4.21 -3.16
N MET A 191 22.74 -3.98 -2.14
CA MET A 191 21.37 -4.48 -1.98
C MET A 191 20.31 -3.41 -2.26
N ALA A 192 20.69 -2.18 -2.63
CA ALA A 192 19.73 -1.07 -2.79
C ALA A 192 18.89 -1.14 -4.07
N ASN A 193 19.20 -2.01 -5.02
CA ASN A 193 18.48 -2.07 -6.28
C ASN A 193 17.14 -2.79 -6.12
N ALA A 194 16.04 -2.04 -6.16
CA ALA A 194 14.67 -2.54 -6.07
C ALA A 194 14.33 -3.60 -7.12
N CYS A 195 15.01 -3.65 -8.27
CA CYS A 195 14.79 -4.70 -9.27
C CYS A 195 15.23 -6.09 -8.79
N ASN A 196 16.04 -6.18 -7.73
CA ASN A 196 16.51 -7.45 -7.18
C ASN A 196 15.50 -8.12 -6.25
N TYR A 197 14.31 -7.53 -6.09
CA TYR A 197 13.27 -7.96 -5.18
C TYR A 197 11.90 -7.99 -5.87
N SER A 198 10.90 -8.53 -5.17
CA SER A 198 9.54 -8.66 -5.68
C SER A 198 8.53 -8.15 -4.64
N PRO A 199 7.43 -7.51 -5.08
CA PRO A 199 7.06 -7.25 -6.47
C PRO A 199 7.73 -6.02 -7.11
N SER A 200 8.59 -5.30 -6.39
CA SER A 200 9.24 -4.06 -6.87
C SER A 200 10.01 -4.19 -8.19
N GLY A 201 10.55 -5.38 -8.50
CA GLY A 201 11.21 -5.64 -9.78
C GLY A 201 10.28 -5.99 -10.95
N SER A 202 8.96 -6.02 -10.73
CA SER A 202 7.99 -6.21 -11.81
C SER A 202 7.83 -4.92 -12.63
N PRO A 203 7.84 -4.98 -13.97
CA PRO A 203 7.55 -3.81 -14.80
C PRO A 203 6.07 -3.40 -14.77
N ASP A 204 5.19 -4.22 -14.20
CA ASP A 204 3.74 -4.03 -14.27
C ASP A 204 3.14 -3.40 -13.00
N VAL A 205 3.98 -2.86 -12.10
CA VAL A 205 3.55 -2.24 -10.84
C VAL A 205 4.07 -0.81 -10.70
N ASN A 206 3.39 0.00 -9.89
CA ASN A 206 3.86 1.35 -9.54
C ASN A 206 4.69 1.27 -8.25
N ILE A 207 5.97 1.63 -8.33
CA ILE A 207 6.88 1.61 -7.18
C ILE A 207 6.77 2.93 -6.41
N ARG A 208 6.80 2.85 -5.07
CA ARG A 208 6.98 4.01 -4.18
C ARG A 208 8.15 3.80 -3.22
N ASP A 209 8.99 4.84 -3.12
CA ASP A 209 10.01 4.97 -2.09
C ASP A 209 9.37 5.67 -0.87
N PHE A 210 9.61 5.15 0.33
CA PHE A 210 9.15 5.75 1.59
C PHE A 210 10.35 6.23 2.42
#